data_AF-A0A842I829-F1
#
_entry.id   AF-A0A842I829-F1
#
_cell.length_a   1.000
_cell.length_b   1.000
_cell.length_c   1.000
_cell.angle_alpha   90.00
_cell.angle_beta   90.00
_cell.angle_gamma   90.00
#
_symmetry.space_group_name_H-M   'P 1'
#
loop_
_entity.id
_entity.type
_entity.pdbx_description
1 polymer ?
#
loop_
_entity_poly.entity_id
_entity_poly.type
_entity_poly.pdbx_seq_one_letter_code
_entity_poly.pdbx_strand_id
1 'polypeptide(L)'
;MKLIIVVATPDGALAKTVGQKKTSLIDSAALRKALSFGVNVNVLSAVPASVHDFTKYLVDLGRDADGIITILDSRLNAFSAPLSPFFFVVPLGNESENFNHQNLLRSAYNNGLKSFLVFFERFTKLQYKKILLLPFSNFTSSKFSDLKAIFLGGISARGFGDTLDGAIASMRGLQKPKTSTGYQDTYFIDDRGRHYQLGHERHARAETGSPPHSLLCIAGARFRFGVGFEDWLHFNVSSAQGAISGDFVSCHGGTLNVPARTHINLFPNDHIA
;
A
#
# COMPACT_ATOMS: atom_id res chain seq x y z
N MET A 1 9.45 -13.08 -4.46
CA MET A 1 8.31 -12.18 -4.68
C MET A 1 7.90 -12.21 -6.15
N LYS A 2 6.65 -12.56 -6.46
CA LYS A 2 6.04 -12.41 -7.79
C LYS A 2 5.37 -11.03 -7.89
N LEU A 3 6.00 -10.14 -8.65
CA LEU A 3 5.54 -8.77 -8.90
C LEU A 3 4.85 -8.70 -10.26
N ILE A 4 3.66 -8.10 -10.30
CA ILE A 4 2.94 -7.87 -11.56
C ILE A 4 2.79 -6.38 -11.79
N ILE A 5 3.25 -5.90 -12.95
CA ILE A 5 2.98 -4.57 -13.45
C ILE A 5 1.74 -4.65 -14.32
N VAL A 6 0.69 -3.92 -13.96
CA VAL A 6 -0.54 -3.81 -14.73
C VAL A 6 -0.62 -2.42 -15.35
N VAL A 7 -0.66 -2.35 -16.67
CA VAL A 7 -0.93 -1.10 -17.40
C VAL A 7 -2.42 -1.00 -17.67
N ALA A 8 -3.08 -0.04 -17.02
CA ALA A 8 -4.49 0.24 -17.25
C ALA A 8 -4.61 1.39 -18.26
N THR A 9 -5.23 1.12 -19.41
CA THR A 9 -5.42 2.13 -20.46
C THR A 9 -6.69 1.83 -21.28
N PRO A 10 -7.45 2.86 -21.68
CA PRO A 10 -8.51 2.70 -22.68
C PRO A 10 -7.98 2.64 -24.12
N ASP A 11 -6.69 2.92 -24.36
CA ASP A 11 -6.09 2.85 -25.69
C ASP A 11 -5.77 1.40 -26.07
N GLY A 12 -6.52 0.87 -27.04
CA GLY A 12 -6.36 -0.49 -27.53
C GLY A 12 -5.00 -0.76 -28.20
N ALA A 13 -4.39 0.24 -28.84
CA ALA A 13 -3.08 0.10 -29.47
C ALA A 13 -1.96 0.08 -28.42
N LEU A 14 -2.08 0.89 -27.36
CA LEU A 14 -1.19 0.83 -26.22
C LEU A 14 -1.32 -0.50 -25.48
N ALA A 15 -2.55 -0.94 -25.16
CA ALA A 15 -2.81 -2.24 -24.53
C ALA A 15 -2.24 -3.41 -25.35
N LYS A 16 -2.41 -3.38 -26.67
CA LYS A 16 -1.81 -4.37 -27.59
C LYS A 16 -0.27 -4.34 -27.52
N THR A 17 0.33 -3.15 -27.47
CA THR A 17 1.78 -2.99 -27.35
C THR A 17 2.30 -3.60 -26.04
N VAL A 18 1.59 -3.38 -24.92
CA VAL A 18 1.90 -3.99 -23.62
C VAL A 18 1.83 -5.52 -23.72
N GLY A 19 0.77 -6.08 -24.31
CA GLY A 19 0.61 -7.53 -24.47
C GLY A 19 1.68 -8.18 -25.34
N GLN A 20 2.17 -7.48 -26.36
CA GLN A 20 3.23 -7.97 -27.27
C GLN A 20 4.63 -7.84 -26.67
N LYS A 21 4.92 -6.69 -26.04
CA LYS A 21 6.28 -6.39 -25.57
C LYS A 21 6.53 -6.85 -24.14
N LYS A 22 5.52 -6.86 -23.27
CA LYS A 22 5.59 -7.30 -21.88
C LYS A 22 6.85 -6.75 -21.17
N THR A 23 7.68 -7.61 -20.60
CA THR A 23 8.92 -7.27 -19.88
C THR A 23 10.07 -6.79 -20.78
N SER A 24 9.99 -6.93 -22.11
CA SER A 24 11.08 -6.55 -23.03
C SER A 24 11.37 -5.05 -23.08
N LEU A 25 10.44 -4.21 -22.61
CA LEU A 25 10.65 -2.76 -22.49
C LEU A 25 11.26 -2.34 -21.15
N ILE A 26 11.47 -3.27 -20.21
CA ILE A 26 12.15 -3.00 -18.95
C ILE A 26 13.66 -3.10 -19.19
N ASP A 27 14.42 -2.13 -18.68
CA ASP A 27 15.87 -2.14 -18.86
C ASP A 27 16.48 -3.34 -18.13
N SER A 28 17.44 -4.02 -18.75
CA SER A 28 18.09 -5.21 -18.16
C SER A 28 18.76 -4.90 -16.82
N ALA A 29 19.23 -3.67 -16.61
CA ALA A 29 19.75 -3.22 -15.31
C ALA A 29 18.66 -3.19 -14.23
N ALA A 30 17.45 -2.72 -14.55
CA ALA A 30 16.33 -2.68 -13.63
C ALA A 30 15.82 -4.09 -13.31
N LEU A 31 15.75 -4.98 -14.31
CA LEU A 31 15.41 -6.40 -14.10
C LEU A 31 16.44 -7.13 -13.24
N ARG A 32 17.74 -6.93 -13.48
CA ARG A 32 18.81 -7.51 -12.63
C ARG A 32 18.72 -7.03 -11.19
N LYS A 33 18.42 -5.74 -10.98
CA LYS A 33 18.19 -5.20 -9.64
C LYS A 33 16.95 -5.84 -8.99
N ALA A 34 15.84 -5.99 -9.72
CA ALA A 34 14.66 -6.69 -9.20
C ALA A 34 15.00 -8.14 -8.77
N LEU A 35 15.73 -8.86 -9.62
CA LEU A 35 16.17 -10.22 -9.33
C LEU A 35 17.09 -10.30 -8.10
N SER A 36 17.96 -9.31 -7.84
CA SER A 36 18.77 -9.29 -6.61
C SER A 36 17.95 -9.11 -5.33
N PHE A 37 16.71 -8.62 -5.44
CA PHE A 37 15.72 -8.61 -4.34
C PHE A 37 14.82 -9.86 -4.34
N GLY A 38 15.08 -10.86 -5.20
CA GLY A 38 14.21 -12.03 -5.37
C GLY A 38 12.84 -11.68 -5.99
N VAL A 39 12.77 -10.59 -6.77
CA VAL A 39 11.55 -10.12 -7.42
C VAL A 39 11.50 -10.59 -8.87
N ASN A 40 10.49 -11.40 -9.20
CA ASN A 40 10.18 -11.83 -10.55
C ASN A 40 9.07 -10.96 -11.13
N VAL A 41 9.35 -10.26 -12.23
CA VAL A 41 8.45 -9.27 -12.81
C VAL A 41 7.67 -9.87 -13.97
N ASN A 42 6.34 -9.71 -13.96
CA ASN A 42 5.48 -9.93 -15.11
C ASN A 42 4.74 -8.63 -15.47
N VAL A 43 4.32 -8.50 -16.73
CA VAL A 43 3.62 -7.31 -17.23
C VAL A 43 2.33 -7.73 -17.92
N LEU A 44 1.23 -7.10 -17.53
CA LEU A 44 -0.11 -7.30 -18.08
C LEU A 44 -0.72 -5.95 -18.49
N SER A 45 -1.66 -6.00 -19.42
CA SER A 45 -2.53 -4.87 -19.77
C SER A 45 -3.93 -5.11 -19.24
N ALA A 46 -4.61 -4.04 -18.85
CA ALA A 46 -6.03 -4.03 -18.52
C ALA A 46 -6.73 -2.86 -19.25
N VAL A 47 -7.94 -3.10 -19.72
CA VAL A 47 -8.82 -2.09 -20.32
C VAL A 47 -10.07 -1.99 -19.45
N PRO A 48 -9.97 -1.34 -18.28
CA PRO A 48 -11.06 -1.37 -17.31
C PRO A 48 -12.24 -0.50 -17.76
N ALA A 49 -13.45 -1.03 -17.60
CA ALA A 49 -14.69 -0.28 -17.84
C ALA A 49 -15.04 0.67 -16.68
N SER A 50 -14.67 0.30 -15.45
CA SER A 50 -14.93 1.07 -14.24
C SER A 50 -13.84 0.85 -13.18
N VAL A 51 -13.78 1.74 -12.18
CA VAL A 51 -12.87 1.58 -11.04
C VAL A 51 -13.20 0.32 -10.24
N HIS A 52 -14.48 -0.05 -10.17
CA HIS A 52 -14.94 -1.25 -9.48
C HIS A 52 -14.41 -2.51 -10.16
N ASP A 53 -14.62 -2.63 -11.48
CA ASP A 53 -14.14 -3.79 -12.26
C ASP A 53 -12.63 -3.90 -12.22
N PHE A 54 -11.93 -2.76 -12.26
CA PHE A 54 -10.49 -2.75 -12.17
C PHE A 54 -10.00 -3.19 -10.78
N THR A 55 -10.62 -2.68 -9.72
CA THR A 55 -10.31 -3.12 -8.35
C THR A 55 -10.53 -4.62 -8.21
N LYS A 56 -11.63 -5.16 -8.76
CA LYS A 56 -11.90 -6.59 -8.77
C LYS A 56 -10.79 -7.36 -9.47
N TYR A 57 -10.41 -6.92 -10.66
CA TYR A 57 -9.32 -7.51 -11.44
C TYR A 57 -8.01 -7.55 -10.64
N LEU A 58 -7.63 -6.45 -9.98
CA LEU A 58 -6.41 -6.38 -9.16
C LEU A 58 -6.48 -7.27 -7.91
N VAL A 59 -7.63 -7.35 -7.24
CA VAL A 59 -7.84 -8.25 -6.09
C VAL A 59 -7.73 -9.71 -6.50
N ASP A 60 -8.34 -10.10 -7.62
CA ASP A 60 -8.27 -11.46 -8.14
C ASP A 60 -6.84 -11.80 -8.58
N LEU A 61 -6.14 -10.88 -9.24
CA LEU A 61 -4.73 -11.00 -9.59
C LEU A 61 -3.82 -11.16 -8.36
N GLY A 62 -4.17 -10.46 -7.28
CA GLY A 62 -3.47 -10.50 -5.99
C GLY A 62 -3.58 -11.83 -5.26
N ARG A 63 -4.39 -12.80 -5.75
CA ARG A 63 -4.43 -14.17 -5.22
C ARG A 63 -3.10 -14.90 -5.42
N ASP A 64 -2.46 -14.65 -6.56
CA ASP A 64 -1.23 -15.33 -6.97
C ASP A 64 -0.03 -14.38 -7.08
N ALA A 65 -0.18 -13.11 -6.68
CA ALA A 65 0.86 -12.10 -6.76
C ALA A 65 1.22 -11.59 -5.36
N ASP A 66 2.52 -11.42 -5.12
CA ASP A 66 3.04 -10.87 -3.87
C ASP A 66 3.09 -9.34 -3.91
N GLY A 67 2.92 -8.74 -5.09
CA GLY A 67 2.80 -7.30 -5.24
C GLY A 67 2.40 -6.87 -6.64
N ILE A 68 1.89 -5.66 -6.70
CA ILE A 68 1.24 -5.08 -7.88
C ILE A 68 1.66 -3.62 -8.03
N ILE A 69 2.25 -3.30 -9.18
CA ILE A 69 2.40 -1.93 -9.67
C ILE A 69 1.28 -1.67 -10.67
N THR A 70 0.57 -0.57 -10.48
CA THR A 70 -0.52 -0.16 -11.36
C THR A 70 -0.08 1.09 -12.12
N ILE A 71 0.21 0.93 -13.40
CA ILE A 71 0.52 2.06 -14.28
C ILE A 71 -0.80 2.57 -14.87
N LEU A 72 -1.19 3.79 -14.52
CA LEU A 72 -2.45 4.39 -14.92
C LEU A 72 -2.25 5.39 -16.06
N ASP A 73 -2.96 5.14 -17.15
CA ASP A 73 -3.22 6.14 -18.18
C ASP A 73 -3.91 7.38 -17.60
N SER A 74 -3.55 8.57 -18.08
CA SER A 74 -4.12 9.84 -17.60
C SER A 74 -5.64 9.92 -17.76
N ARG A 75 -6.21 9.21 -18.74
CA ARG A 75 -7.67 9.11 -18.94
C ARG A 75 -8.36 8.37 -17.79
N LEU A 76 -7.62 7.64 -16.96
CA LEU A 76 -8.11 6.88 -15.81
C LEU A 76 -7.69 7.50 -14.47
N ASN A 77 -7.30 8.78 -14.44
CA ASN A 77 -6.83 9.46 -13.21
C ASN A 77 -7.80 9.35 -12.02
N ALA A 78 -9.11 9.28 -12.27
CA ALA A 78 -10.11 9.08 -11.23
C ALA A 78 -9.91 7.77 -10.43
N PHE A 79 -9.17 6.80 -10.97
CA PHE A 79 -8.88 5.52 -10.31
C PHE A 79 -7.72 5.64 -9.32
N SER A 80 -6.90 6.69 -9.41
CA SER A 80 -5.68 6.81 -8.59
C SER A 80 -6.00 6.85 -7.10
N ALA A 81 -6.86 7.79 -6.67
CA ALA A 81 -7.19 7.99 -5.27
C ALA A 81 -7.75 6.74 -4.55
N PRO A 82 -8.76 6.02 -5.11
CA PRO A 82 -9.29 4.83 -4.44
C PRO A 82 -8.33 3.62 -4.45
N LEU A 83 -7.40 3.53 -5.40
CA LEU A 83 -6.47 2.40 -5.52
C LEU A 83 -5.18 2.59 -4.71
N SER A 84 -4.70 3.83 -4.62
CA SER A 84 -3.40 4.16 -4.04
C SER A 84 -3.17 3.70 -2.59
N PRO A 85 -4.17 3.63 -1.70
CA PRO A 85 -3.95 3.05 -0.36
C PRO A 85 -3.48 1.58 -0.39
N PHE A 86 -3.81 0.86 -1.45
CA PHE A 86 -3.66 -0.59 -1.55
C PHE A 86 -2.63 -1.01 -2.60
N PHE A 87 -2.56 -0.31 -3.73
CA PHE A 87 -1.70 -0.65 -4.86
C PHE A 87 -0.61 0.41 -5.11
N PHE A 88 0.49 0.02 -5.77
CA PHE A 88 1.57 0.95 -6.09
C PHE A 88 1.25 1.67 -7.39
N VAL A 89 0.53 2.79 -7.30
CA VAL A 89 0.00 3.52 -8.46
C VAL A 89 1.03 4.48 -9.03
N VAL A 90 1.33 4.36 -10.32
CA VAL A 90 2.30 5.17 -11.06
C VAL A 90 1.58 5.75 -12.29
N PRO A 91 1.69 7.06 -12.58
CA PRO A 91 1.15 7.59 -13.83
C PRO A 91 1.96 7.07 -15.03
N LEU A 92 1.26 6.79 -16.13
CA LEU A 92 1.90 6.40 -17.39
C LEU A 92 2.81 7.52 -17.96
N GLY A 93 2.47 8.78 -17.68
CA GLY A 93 3.06 9.96 -18.29
C GLY A 93 2.12 10.61 -19.31
N ASN A 94 2.50 11.78 -19.84
CA ASN A 94 1.68 12.50 -20.81
C ASN A 94 2.03 12.12 -22.25
N GLU A 95 1.02 11.86 -23.08
CA GLU A 95 1.17 11.57 -24.52
C GLU A 95 1.61 12.82 -25.33
N SER A 96 1.46 14.03 -24.78
CA SER A 96 1.74 15.31 -25.45
C SER A 96 3.23 15.51 -25.79
N GLU A 97 4.12 14.66 -25.29
CA GLU A 97 5.54 14.64 -25.62
C GLU A 97 5.84 13.60 -26.73
N ASN A 98 5.14 13.61 -27.87
CA ASN A 98 5.52 12.95 -29.14
C ASN A 98 6.27 11.58 -29.03
N PHE A 99 5.80 10.66 -28.19
CA PHE A 99 6.48 9.38 -27.98
C PHE A 99 5.68 8.19 -28.54
N ASN A 100 6.37 7.38 -29.34
CA ASN A 100 5.98 6.00 -29.62
C ASN A 100 5.61 5.29 -28.30
N HIS A 101 4.51 4.53 -28.27
CA HIS A 101 4.05 3.74 -27.12
C HIS A 101 5.16 3.00 -26.39
N GLN A 102 6.16 2.48 -27.11
CA GLN A 102 7.29 1.78 -26.50
C GLN A 102 8.15 2.68 -25.60
N ASN A 103 8.37 3.93 -25.96
CA ASN A 103 9.16 4.86 -25.16
C ASN A 103 8.40 5.32 -23.92
N LEU A 104 7.10 5.58 -24.07
CA LEU A 104 6.20 5.88 -22.96
C LEU A 104 6.19 4.73 -21.94
N LEU A 105 5.95 3.50 -22.41
CA LEU A 105 5.96 2.30 -21.57
C LEU A 105 7.34 2.04 -20.94
N ARG A 106 8.44 2.19 -21.69
CA ARG A 106 9.80 2.04 -21.15
C ARG A 106 10.04 3.02 -19.99
N SER A 107 9.63 4.27 -20.15
CA SER A 107 9.74 5.27 -19.08
C SER A 107 8.93 4.86 -17.85
N ALA A 108 7.63 4.57 -18.03
CA ALA A 108 6.73 4.21 -16.94
C ALA A 108 7.17 2.93 -16.20
N TYR A 109 7.60 1.90 -16.94
CA TYR A 109 8.06 0.64 -16.36
C TYR A 109 9.30 0.84 -15.50
N ASN A 110 10.32 1.51 -16.05
CA ASN A 110 11.58 1.68 -15.34
C ASN A 110 11.42 2.61 -14.14
N ASN A 111 10.65 3.69 -14.27
CA ASN A 111 10.38 4.61 -13.17
C ASN A 111 9.54 3.94 -12.07
N GLY A 112 8.48 3.24 -12.45
CA GLY A 112 7.64 2.50 -11.52
C GLY A 112 8.39 1.39 -10.80
N LEU A 113 9.14 0.55 -11.53
CA LEU A 113 9.91 -0.55 -10.94
C LEU A 113 11.03 -0.02 -10.02
N LYS A 114 11.78 1.00 -10.42
CA LYS A 114 12.83 1.58 -9.57
C LYS A 114 12.25 2.12 -8.26
N SER A 115 11.15 2.89 -8.34
CA SER A 115 10.48 3.46 -7.17
C SER A 115 9.91 2.36 -6.27
N PHE A 116 9.29 1.35 -6.87
CA PHE A 116 8.77 0.18 -6.16
C PHE A 116 9.87 -0.55 -5.41
N LEU A 117 11.03 -0.81 -6.03
CA LEU A 117 12.13 -1.50 -5.35
C LEU A 117 12.69 -0.70 -4.17
N VAL A 118 12.73 0.63 -4.28
CA VAL A 118 13.11 1.50 -3.15
C VAL A 118 12.11 1.33 -2.01
N PHE A 119 10.81 1.39 -2.29
CA PHE A 119 9.75 1.17 -1.30
C PHE A 119 9.82 -0.24 -0.69
N PHE A 120 9.94 -1.27 -1.52
CA PHE A 120 9.95 -2.67 -1.12
C PHE A 120 11.13 -2.99 -0.19
N GLU A 121 12.30 -2.40 -0.43
CA GLU A 121 13.44 -2.52 0.48
C GLU A 121 13.10 -1.99 1.89
N ARG A 122 12.32 -0.91 2.01
CA ARG A 122 11.88 -0.42 3.32
C ARG A 122 10.80 -1.33 3.90
N PHE A 123 9.81 -1.71 3.09
CA PHE A 123 8.68 -2.51 3.53
C PHE A 123 9.08 -3.89 4.07
N THR A 124 10.17 -4.48 3.58
CA THR A 124 10.68 -5.77 4.06
C THR A 124 11.41 -5.67 5.41
N LYS A 125 11.83 -4.47 5.83
CA LYS A 125 12.49 -4.25 7.14
C LYS A 125 11.43 -3.99 8.20
N LEU A 126 11.35 -4.87 9.22
CA LEU A 126 10.33 -4.81 10.27
C LEU A 126 10.17 -3.43 10.92
N GLN A 127 11.29 -2.74 11.17
CA GLN A 127 11.30 -1.40 11.76
C GLN A 127 10.53 -0.34 10.96
N TYR A 128 10.43 -0.49 9.64
CA TYR A 128 9.68 0.39 8.75
C TYR A 128 8.32 -0.20 8.39
N LYS A 129 8.23 -1.53 8.25
CA LYS A 129 6.96 -2.25 7.99
C LYS A 129 5.88 -1.86 9.00
N LYS A 130 6.23 -1.77 10.28
CA LYS A 130 5.31 -1.33 11.35
C LYS A 130 4.82 0.11 11.22
N ILE A 131 5.53 0.99 10.50
CA ILE A 131 5.07 2.35 10.21
C ILE A 131 4.14 2.31 8.99
N LEU A 132 4.58 1.61 7.95
CA LEU A 132 3.88 1.52 6.67
C LEU A 132 2.54 0.78 6.77
N LEU A 133 2.38 -0.09 7.77
CA LEU A 133 1.16 -0.85 8.05
C LEU A 133 0.24 -0.23 9.11
N LEU A 134 0.54 0.96 9.64
CA LEU A 134 -0.35 1.60 10.60
C LEU A 134 -1.79 1.69 10.05
N PRO A 135 -2.82 1.48 10.89
CA PRO A 135 -4.23 1.51 10.47
C PRO A 135 -4.58 2.82 9.76
N PHE A 136 -5.02 2.71 8.51
CA PHE A 136 -5.00 3.83 7.56
C PHE A 136 -5.93 4.98 7.96
N SER A 137 -7.07 4.65 8.53
CA SER A 137 -8.13 5.58 8.93
C SER A 137 -8.09 5.90 10.43
N ASN A 138 -7.57 4.99 11.24
CA ASN A 138 -7.59 5.13 12.69
C ASN A 138 -6.34 5.74 13.30
N PHE A 139 -5.16 5.58 12.70
CA PHE A 139 -3.94 6.22 13.21
C PHE A 139 -3.93 7.70 12.80
N THR A 140 -4.05 8.59 13.79
CA THR A 140 -4.14 10.04 13.54
C THR A 140 -2.83 10.76 13.83
N SER A 141 -2.19 11.29 12.79
CA SER A 141 -1.05 12.21 12.94
C SER A 141 -0.83 12.98 11.65
N SER A 142 -0.46 14.25 11.73
CA SER A 142 -0.01 15.03 10.55
C SER A 142 1.12 14.30 9.80
N LYS A 143 2.07 13.72 10.53
CA LYS A 143 3.20 12.96 9.97
C LYS A 143 2.75 11.73 9.18
N PHE A 144 1.68 11.08 9.63
CA PHE A 144 1.12 9.92 8.93
C PHE A 144 0.32 10.36 7.71
N SER A 145 -0.38 11.49 7.79
CA SER A 145 -1.03 12.11 6.63
C SER A 145 -0.02 12.48 5.54
N ASP A 146 1.14 13.03 5.92
CA ASP A 146 2.24 13.33 4.99
C ASP A 146 2.78 12.06 4.32
N LEU A 147 2.99 10.99 5.10
CA LEU A 147 3.40 9.69 4.57
C LEU A 147 2.36 9.14 3.57
N LYS A 148 1.06 9.23 3.89
CA LYS A 148 -0.01 8.78 2.99
C LYS A 148 -0.04 9.59 1.70
N ALA A 149 0.17 10.91 1.78
CA ALA A 149 0.13 11.82 0.63
C ALA A 149 1.15 11.45 -0.46
N ILE A 150 2.30 10.87 -0.09
CA ILE A 150 3.32 10.36 -1.04
C ILE A 150 2.72 9.34 -2.02
N PHE A 151 1.77 8.53 -1.56
CA PHE A 151 1.16 7.47 -2.35
C PHE A 151 -0.16 7.90 -2.99
N LEU A 152 -1.00 8.67 -2.27
CA LEU A 152 -2.37 9.00 -2.69
C LEU A 152 -2.46 9.83 -3.97
N GLY A 153 -1.43 10.63 -4.28
CA GLY A 153 -1.36 11.44 -5.50
C GLY A 153 -0.86 10.70 -6.75
N GLY A 154 -0.51 9.42 -6.62
CA GLY A 154 0.27 8.69 -7.63
C GLY A 154 1.77 8.99 -7.49
N ILE A 155 2.58 7.97 -7.76
CA ILE A 155 4.01 7.98 -7.40
C ILE A 155 4.84 8.69 -8.47
N SER A 156 5.47 9.79 -8.08
CA SER A 156 6.50 10.46 -8.88
C SER A 156 7.86 9.85 -8.59
N ALA A 157 8.56 9.35 -9.62
CA ALA A 157 9.86 8.70 -9.44
C ALA A 157 10.98 9.66 -8.99
N ARG A 158 10.85 10.96 -9.32
CA ARG A 158 11.87 11.95 -8.98
C ARG A 158 11.84 12.25 -7.48
N GLY A 159 12.92 11.94 -6.78
CA GLY A 159 13.05 12.20 -5.33
C GLY A 159 12.18 11.31 -4.44
N PHE A 160 11.56 10.26 -4.99
CA PHE A 160 10.67 9.36 -4.23
C PHE A 160 11.35 8.77 -2.99
N GLY A 161 12.57 8.25 -3.17
CA GLY A 161 13.31 7.60 -2.08
C GLY A 161 13.59 8.54 -0.91
N ASP A 162 14.11 9.74 -1.21
CA ASP A 162 14.42 10.75 -0.19
C ASP A 162 13.16 11.22 0.54
N THR A 163 12.05 11.40 -0.20
CA THR A 163 10.76 11.81 0.37
C THR A 163 10.20 10.72 1.28
N LEU A 164 10.27 9.45 0.86
CA LEU A 164 9.84 8.30 1.65
C LEU A 164 10.68 8.15 2.93
N ASP A 165 12.01 8.23 2.80
CA ASP A 165 12.93 8.09 3.93
C ASP A 165 12.72 9.23 4.94
N GLY A 166 12.51 10.47 4.47
CA GLY A 166 12.16 11.61 5.32
C GLY A 166 10.84 11.42 6.07
N ALA A 167 9.78 10.93 5.40
CA ALA A 167 8.49 10.66 6.04
C ALA A 167 8.58 9.53 7.07
N ILE A 168 9.29 8.44 6.76
CA ILE A 168 9.55 7.35 7.70
C ILE A 168 10.34 7.85 8.92
N ALA A 169 11.38 8.66 8.71
CA ALA A 169 12.17 9.24 9.80
C ALA A 169 11.31 10.13 10.70
N SER A 170 10.42 10.94 10.12
CA SER A 170 9.45 11.76 10.86
C SER A 170 8.53 10.90 11.73
N MET A 171 8.01 9.80 11.18
CA MET A 171 7.14 8.86 11.90
C MET A 171 7.84 8.16 13.08
N ARG A 172 9.15 7.88 12.98
CA ARG A 172 9.92 7.30 14.09
C ARG A 172 9.95 8.20 15.33
N GLY A 173 9.80 9.52 15.17
CA GLY A 173 9.68 10.45 16.30
C GLY A 173 8.41 10.26 17.15
N LEU A 174 7.41 9.53 16.64
CA LEU A 174 6.19 9.17 17.37
C LEU A 174 6.36 7.88 18.21
N GLN A 175 7.48 7.18 18.04
CA GLN A 175 7.74 5.92 18.73
C GLN A 175 8.25 6.21 20.16
N LYS A 176 7.46 5.83 21.17
CA LYS A 176 7.77 6.06 22.59
C LYS A 176 7.45 4.84 23.44
N PRO A 177 8.18 4.58 24.55
CA PRO A 177 7.76 3.60 25.53
C PRO A 177 6.51 4.09 26.27
N LYS A 178 5.70 3.16 26.78
CA LYS A 178 4.47 3.49 27.53
C LYS A 178 4.77 4.02 28.95
N THR A 179 5.87 3.59 29.55
CA THR A 179 6.38 4.06 30.85
C THR A 179 7.91 4.21 30.82
N SER A 180 8.49 4.98 31.76
CA SER A 180 9.94 5.17 31.90
C SER A 180 10.66 4.01 32.63
N THR A 181 9.92 2.98 33.05
CA THR A 181 10.44 1.81 33.78
C THR A 181 10.79 0.66 32.82
N GLY A 182 11.77 -0.17 33.18
CA GLY A 182 12.56 -1.07 32.33
C GLY A 182 11.91 -2.12 31.40
N TYR A 183 10.60 -2.05 31.11
CA TYR A 183 9.97 -2.78 30.02
C TYR A 183 10.15 -2.04 28.69
N GLN A 184 10.74 -2.73 27.70
CA GLN A 184 11.25 -2.12 26.46
C GLN A 184 10.24 -2.00 25.31
N ASP A 185 8.95 -2.21 25.56
CA ASP A 185 7.96 -2.14 24.49
C ASP A 185 7.75 -0.71 24.01
N THR A 186 7.98 -0.51 22.72
CA THR A 186 7.81 0.79 22.07
C THR A 186 6.52 0.83 21.26
N TYR A 187 5.77 1.90 21.41
CA TYR A 187 4.48 2.13 20.76
C TYR A 187 4.58 3.30 19.80
N PHE A 188 3.81 3.28 18.72
CA PHE A 188 3.48 4.52 18.02
C PHE A 188 2.31 5.17 18.75
N ILE A 189 2.46 6.45 19.09
CA ILE A 189 1.41 7.22 19.77
C ILE A 189 0.83 8.20 18.77
N ASP A 190 -0.48 8.17 18.61
CA ASP A 190 -1.21 9.06 17.72
C ASP A 190 -1.67 10.34 18.44
N ASP A 191 -2.25 11.30 17.71
CA ASP A 191 -2.68 12.59 18.24
C ASP A 191 -3.85 12.47 19.25
N ARG A 192 -4.54 11.31 19.26
CA ARG A 192 -5.58 10.95 20.25
C ARG A 192 -5.01 10.25 21.49
N GLY A 193 -3.69 10.09 21.59
CA GLY A 193 -3.02 9.40 22.69
C GLY A 193 -3.18 7.88 22.67
N ARG A 194 -3.63 7.30 21.56
CA ARG A 194 -3.76 5.84 21.40
C ARG A 194 -2.38 5.24 21.11
N HIS A 195 -2.10 4.12 21.75
CA HIS A 195 -0.81 3.44 21.68
C HIS A 195 -0.92 2.21 20.78
N TYR A 196 -0.13 2.17 19.71
CA TYR A 196 -0.14 1.12 18.70
C TYR A 196 1.14 0.27 18.81
N GLN A 197 0.98 -1.01 19.13
CA GLN A 197 2.05 -1.99 19.13
C GLN A 197 1.72 -3.06 18.09
N LEU A 198 2.64 -3.32 17.16
CA LEU A 198 2.44 -4.40 16.19
C LEU A 198 2.43 -5.74 16.94
N GLY A 199 1.33 -6.47 16.84
CA GLY A 199 1.15 -7.78 17.45
C GLY A 199 2.07 -8.83 16.84
N HIS A 200 2.41 -9.84 17.62
CA HIS A 200 3.20 -11.00 17.16
C HIS A 200 2.34 -12.27 17.05
N GLU A 201 1.16 -12.22 17.65
CA GLU A 201 0.16 -13.27 17.72
C GLU A 201 -0.57 -13.49 16.39
N ARG A 202 -0.91 -14.75 16.12
CA ARG A 202 -1.60 -15.20 14.89
C ARG A 202 -3.02 -15.71 15.17
N HIS A 203 -3.66 -15.13 16.18
CA HIS A 203 -4.97 -15.57 16.69
C HIS A 203 -6.17 -14.93 15.99
N ALA A 204 -5.95 -13.89 15.18
CA ALA A 204 -6.98 -13.22 14.41
C ALA A 204 -6.50 -12.97 12.98
N ARG A 205 -7.45 -12.83 12.05
CA ARG A 205 -7.23 -12.44 10.67
C ARG A 205 -8.26 -11.41 10.28
N ALA A 206 -7.90 -10.49 9.39
CA ALA A 206 -8.90 -9.59 8.82
C ALA A 206 -9.96 -10.41 8.06
N GLU A 207 -11.23 -10.25 8.42
CA GLU A 207 -12.31 -10.89 7.69
C GLU A 207 -12.40 -10.37 6.25
N THR A 208 -12.50 -11.28 5.28
CA THR A 208 -12.56 -10.94 3.85
C THR A 208 -13.77 -11.55 3.14
N GLY A 209 -14.76 -12.06 3.90
CA GLY A 209 -16.00 -12.59 3.35
C GLY A 209 -16.82 -11.51 2.64
N SER A 210 -17.17 -11.74 1.38
CA SER A 210 -17.97 -10.80 0.58
C SER A 210 -19.30 -11.45 0.20
N PRO A 211 -20.47 -10.94 0.67
CA PRO A 211 -20.67 -9.85 1.64
C PRO A 211 -20.28 -10.24 3.09
N PRO A 212 -20.10 -9.26 4.01
CA PRO A 212 -20.35 -7.81 3.88
C PRO A 212 -19.14 -6.98 3.40
N HIS A 213 -17.96 -7.57 3.24
CA HIS A 213 -16.74 -6.82 2.88
C HIS A 213 -16.71 -6.42 1.41
N SER A 214 -16.33 -5.16 1.15
CA SER A 214 -16.13 -4.66 -0.22
C SER A 214 -14.79 -5.13 -0.79
N LEU A 215 -14.59 -4.99 -2.10
CA LEU A 215 -13.31 -5.26 -2.74
C LEU A 215 -12.15 -4.45 -2.13
N LEU A 216 -12.43 -3.23 -1.64
CA LEU A 216 -11.43 -2.40 -0.95
C LEU A 216 -11.07 -2.96 0.43
N CYS A 217 -12.05 -3.54 1.15
CA CYS A 217 -11.76 -4.23 2.42
C CYS A 217 -10.81 -5.41 2.18
N ILE A 218 -11.07 -6.20 1.12
CA ILE A 218 -10.26 -7.36 0.73
C ILE A 218 -8.87 -6.92 0.27
N ALA A 219 -8.79 -5.87 -0.57
CA ALA A 219 -7.51 -5.31 -1.01
C ALA A 219 -6.70 -4.81 0.18
N GLY A 220 -7.33 -4.05 1.09
CA GLY A 220 -6.68 -3.52 2.29
C GLY A 220 -6.20 -4.59 3.25
N ALA A 221 -6.89 -5.73 3.35
CA ALA A 221 -6.48 -6.84 4.19
C ALA A 221 -5.22 -7.57 3.68
N ARG A 222 -4.86 -7.35 2.40
CA ARG A 222 -3.81 -8.11 1.71
C ARG A 222 -2.67 -7.26 1.21
N PHE A 223 -2.94 -6.02 0.81
CA PHE A 223 -1.99 -5.15 0.14
C PHE A 223 -1.93 -3.78 0.80
N ARG A 224 -0.70 -3.26 0.91
CA ARG A 224 -0.43 -1.88 1.27
C ARG A 224 0.54 -1.30 0.26
N PHE A 225 0.13 -0.25 -0.43
CA PHE A 225 0.93 0.43 -1.45
C PHE A 225 1.57 -0.56 -2.44
N GLY A 226 0.82 -1.58 -2.87
CA GLY A 226 1.22 -2.57 -3.87
C GLY A 226 2.11 -3.70 -3.38
N VAL A 227 2.43 -3.78 -2.08
CA VAL A 227 3.12 -4.94 -1.51
C VAL A 227 2.13 -5.76 -0.69
N GLY A 228 2.13 -7.07 -0.94
CA GLY A 228 1.38 -8.04 -0.16
C GLY A 228 1.92 -8.16 1.25
N PHE A 229 1.04 -8.30 2.23
CA PHE A 229 1.41 -8.56 3.62
C PHE A 229 0.49 -9.63 4.23
N GLU A 230 0.92 -10.16 5.36
CA GLU A 230 0.22 -11.24 6.03
C GLU A 230 -1.08 -10.75 6.69
N ASP A 231 -2.18 -11.44 6.37
CA ASP A 231 -3.56 -11.09 6.78
C ASP A 231 -3.84 -11.17 8.30
N TRP A 232 -2.90 -11.73 9.06
CA TRP A 232 -2.93 -11.81 10.52
C TRP A 232 -2.19 -10.65 11.20
N LEU A 233 -1.46 -9.80 10.47
CA LEU A 233 -0.79 -8.65 11.07
C LEU A 233 -1.82 -7.63 11.54
N HIS A 234 -1.74 -7.26 12.82
CA HIS A 234 -2.58 -6.27 13.46
C HIS A 234 -1.79 -5.51 14.51
N PHE A 235 -2.37 -4.41 14.98
CA PHE A 235 -1.86 -3.64 16.11
C PHE A 235 -2.73 -3.91 17.33
N ASN A 236 -2.08 -4.19 18.45
CA ASN A 236 -2.66 -4.06 19.77
C ASN A 236 -2.75 -2.57 20.09
N VAL A 237 -3.97 -2.05 20.07
CA VAL A 237 -4.22 -0.64 20.38
C VAL A 237 -4.73 -0.52 21.80
N SER A 238 -4.05 0.28 22.60
CA SER A 238 -4.40 0.54 24.00
C SER A 238 -4.39 2.03 24.33
N SER A 239 -4.90 2.36 25.51
CA SER A 239 -4.78 3.71 26.10
C SER A 239 -3.60 3.77 27.08
N ALA A 240 -3.06 4.95 27.30
CA ALA A 240 -2.07 5.18 28.37
C ALA A 240 -2.69 4.99 29.76
N GLN A 241 -3.96 5.36 29.94
CA GLN A 241 -4.63 5.47 31.25
C GLN A 241 -5.55 4.27 31.59
N GLY A 242 -5.36 3.12 30.95
CA GLY A 242 -6.13 1.90 31.23
C GLY A 242 -6.86 1.36 30.01
N ALA A 243 -8.17 1.11 30.14
CA ALA A 243 -8.97 0.53 29.07
C ALA A 243 -9.11 1.46 27.86
N ILE A 244 -9.08 0.89 26.66
CA ILE A 244 -9.39 1.56 25.40
C ILE A 244 -10.89 1.45 25.12
N SER A 245 -11.50 2.54 24.67
CA SER A 245 -12.91 2.62 24.26
C SER A 245 -13.13 3.79 23.30
N GLY A 246 -14.35 3.89 22.76
CA GLY A 246 -14.82 5.01 21.96
C GLY A 246 -14.93 4.68 20.48
N ASP A 247 -14.87 5.71 19.65
CA ASP A 247 -15.19 5.59 18.24
C ASP A 247 -13.97 5.26 17.38
N PHE A 248 -14.13 4.25 16.53
CA PHE A 248 -13.14 3.78 15.57
C PHE A 248 -13.76 3.69 14.18
N VAL A 249 -12.96 3.94 13.16
CA VAL A 249 -13.40 3.71 11.79
C VAL A 249 -13.23 2.22 11.48
N SER A 250 -14.28 1.58 11.01
CA SER A 250 -14.22 0.20 10.53
C SER A 250 -13.70 0.12 9.09
N CYS A 251 -13.29 -1.07 8.66
CA CYS A 251 -12.90 -1.31 7.25
C CYS A 251 -13.99 -0.96 6.22
N HIS A 252 -15.26 -0.83 6.62
CA HIS A 252 -16.37 -0.39 5.77
C HIS A 252 -16.48 1.15 5.65
N GLY A 253 -15.61 1.90 6.35
CA GLY A 253 -15.66 3.37 6.44
C GLY A 253 -16.67 3.92 7.45
N GLY A 254 -17.50 3.05 8.04
CA GLY A 254 -18.44 3.43 9.11
C GLY A 254 -17.77 3.52 10.47
N THR A 255 -18.35 4.32 11.36
CA THR A 255 -17.90 4.42 12.76
C THR A 255 -18.44 3.26 13.58
N LEU A 256 -17.56 2.57 14.30
CA LEU A 256 -17.87 1.54 15.27
C LEU A 256 -17.55 2.06 16.68
N ASN A 257 -18.53 2.02 17.58
CA ASN A 257 -18.31 2.31 18.99
C ASN A 257 -17.79 1.05 19.70
N VAL A 258 -16.61 1.14 20.28
CA VAL A 258 -15.97 0.02 20.98
C VAL A 258 -16.11 0.22 22.50
N PRO A 259 -16.73 -0.73 23.23
CA PRO A 259 -16.82 -0.66 24.68
C PRO A 259 -15.45 -0.86 25.34
N ALA A 260 -15.33 -0.42 26.59
CA ALA A 260 -14.09 -0.48 27.36
C ALA A 260 -13.50 -1.90 27.43
N ARG A 261 -12.25 -2.02 27.00
CA ARG A 261 -11.46 -3.27 27.05
C ARG A 261 -9.97 -2.95 27.20
N THR A 262 -9.14 -3.95 27.49
CA THR A 262 -7.70 -3.73 27.74
C THR A 262 -6.94 -3.30 26.48
N HIS A 263 -7.31 -3.88 25.34
CA HIS A 263 -6.79 -3.56 24.02
C HIS A 263 -7.81 -3.94 22.94
N ILE A 264 -7.65 -3.39 21.74
CA ILE A 264 -8.34 -3.84 20.53
C ILE A 264 -7.32 -4.35 19.52
N ASN A 265 -7.72 -5.32 18.72
CA ASN A 265 -6.93 -5.79 17.59
C ASN A 265 -7.34 -5.01 16.34
N LEU A 266 -6.50 -4.07 15.93
CA LEU A 266 -6.78 -3.19 14.81
C LEU A 266 -5.84 -3.51 13.64
N PHE A 267 -6.43 -4.00 12.55
CA PHE A 267 -5.70 -4.40 11.36
C PHE A 267 -5.31 -3.18 10.50
N PRO A 268 -4.31 -3.32 9.61
CA PRO A 268 -3.91 -2.24 8.69
C PRO A 268 -5.07 -1.69 7.85
N ASN A 269 -6.05 -2.54 7.50
CA ASN A 269 -7.24 -2.17 6.75
C ASN A 269 -8.37 -1.59 7.60
N ASP A 270 -8.11 -1.27 8.87
CA ASP A 270 -9.08 -0.76 9.84
C ASP A 270 -10.17 -1.78 10.25
N HIS A 271 -9.99 -3.07 9.96
CA HIS A 271 -10.82 -4.12 10.57
C HIS A 271 -10.50 -4.23 12.07
N ILE A 272 -11.53 -4.45 12.88
CA ILE A 272 -11.44 -4.51 14.35
C ILE A 272 -11.93 -5.88 14.78
N ALA A 273 -11.06 -6.63 15.46
CA ALA A 273 -11.40 -7.91 16.11
C ALA A 273 -11.50 -7.75 17.63
#